data_AF-A0A7L1H5M9-F1
#
_entry.id   AF-A0A7L1H5M9-F1
#
_cell.length_a   1.000
_cell.length_b   1.000
_cell.length_c   1.000
_cell.angle_alpha   90.00
_cell.angle_beta   90.00
_cell.angle_gamma   90.00
#
_symmetry.space_group_name_H-M   'P 1'
#
loop_
_entity.id
_entity.type
_entity.pdbx_description
1 polymer ?
#
loop_
_entity_poly.entity_id
_entity_poly.type
_entity_poly.pdbx_seq_one_letter_code
_entity_poly.pdbx_strand_id
1 'polypeptide(L)'
;QGIVYPAGNYTGSTCVAAPFTIPDQSDSMLHLAFSEHFFQSSSFAYYTAGAFNITIAEEVKSGKLLLFFFLLLQTCSYFNISTEIFGSIIPEVAKYSVTPYPVMLKLMATEIPVISLEQDSLTVEIQGSMEVFAVLPDSTTQLLFTMNIAANTSIALNIFDQKLVGSLCLNR
;
A
#
# COMPACT_ATOMS: atom_id res chain seq x y z
N GLN A 1 11.59 -6.46 23.65
CA GLN A 1 11.15 -5.16 23.09
C GLN A 1 10.37 -5.43 21.81
N GLY A 2 9.23 -4.78 21.62
CA GLY A 2 8.41 -4.89 20.39
C GLY A 2 8.71 -3.74 19.44
N ILE A 3 9.88 -3.74 18.82
CA ILE A 3 10.32 -2.70 17.87
C ILE A 3 10.77 -3.39 16.59
N VAL A 4 10.33 -2.88 15.45
CA VAL A 4 10.75 -3.38 14.14
C VAL A 4 11.85 -2.47 13.60
N TYR A 5 12.92 -3.09 13.09
CA TYR A 5 14.05 -2.40 12.50
C TYR A 5 14.16 -2.73 11.02
N PRO A 6 14.47 -1.73 10.15
CA PRO A 6 14.81 -2.01 8.77
C PRO A 6 16.11 -2.83 8.70
N ALA A 7 16.24 -3.64 7.63
CA ALA A 7 17.46 -4.39 7.38
C ALA A 7 18.61 -3.45 7.00
N GLY A 8 19.61 -3.31 7.86
CA GLY A 8 20.79 -2.46 7.63
C GLY A 8 21.21 -1.67 8.87
N ASN A 9 22.23 -0.81 8.73
CA ASN A 9 22.66 0.11 9.79
C ASN A 9 21.80 1.37 9.78
N TYR A 10 20.69 1.35 10.51
CA TYR A 10 19.85 2.51 10.71
C TYR A 10 19.89 2.96 12.16
N THR A 11 20.11 4.27 12.37
CA THR A 11 19.88 4.90 13.67
C THR A 11 18.39 4.85 13.94
N GLY A 12 18.00 4.23 15.07
CA GLY A 12 16.61 3.88 15.36
C GLY A 12 15.62 5.05 15.26
N SER A 13 14.35 4.71 14.96
CA SER A 13 13.23 5.65 14.98
C SER A 13 13.17 6.40 16.31
N THR A 14 12.90 7.70 16.25
CA THR A 14 12.79 8.62 17.40
C THR A 14 11.48 8.49 18.16
N CYS A 15 10.59 7.58 17.76
CA CYS A 15 9.30 7.45 18.43
C CYS A 15 9.50 6.90 19.86
N VAL A 16 8.79 7.46 20.83
CA VAL A 16 8.83 7.04 22.23
C VAL A 16 7.57 6.25 22.50
N ALA A 17 7.73 5.04 23.04
CA ALA A 17 6.59 4.21 23.40
C ALA A 17 5.79 4.85 24.53
N ALA A 18 4.50 5.10 24.30
CA ALA A 18 3.58 5.52 25.34
C ALA A 18 3.25 4.33 26.28
N PRO A 19 3.15 4.56 27.60
CA PRO A 19 2.66 3.54 28.51
C PRO A 19 1.18 3.26 28.23
N PHE A 20 0.77 1.99 28.27
CA PHE A 20 -0.62 1.58 28.17
C PHE A 20 -0.90 0.49 29.20
N THR A 21 -2.15 0.39 29.64
CA THR A 21 -2.57 -0.60 30.64
C THR A 21 -3.38 -1.70 30.00
N ILE A 22 -3.11 -2.94 30.41
CA ILE A 22 -3.93 -4.09 30.02
C ILE A 22 -5.01 -4.24 31.09
N PRO A 23 -6.30 -4.35 30.71
CA PRO A 23 -7.37 -4.57 31.67
C PRO A 23 -7.14 -5.88 32.44
N ASP A 24 -7.37 -5.85 33.75
CA ASP A 24 -7.25 -7.02 34.63
C ASP A 24 -8.48 -7.92 34.47
N GLN A 25 -8.53 -8.64 33.35
CA GLN A 25 -9.55 -9.63 33.05
C GLN A 25 -8.95 -11.02 33.11
N SER A 26 -9.52 -11.90 33.93
CA SER A 26 -9.05 -13.28 34.14
C SER A 26 -9.69 -14.30 33.20
N ASP A 27 -10.36 -13.83 32.15
CA ASP A 27 -11.14 -14.66 31.23
C ASP A 27 -10.30 -15.39 30.18
N SER A 28 -8.97 -15.20 30.18
CA SER A 28 -8.05 -15.78 29.20
C SER A 28 -6.71 -16.12 29.83
N MET A 29 -6.08 -17.20 29.34
CA MET A 29 -4.78 -17.67 29.85
C MET A 29 -3.62 -16.73 29.49
N LEU A 30 -3.76 -15.93 28.44
CA LEU A 30 -2.73 -15.04 27.94
C LEU A 30 -3.35 -13.82 27.25
N HIS A 31 -2.82 -12.64 27.58
CA HIS A 31 -3.18 -11.38 26.95
C HIS A 31 -1.97 -10.84 26.18
N LEU A 32 -2.13 -10.60 24.88
CA LEU A 32 -1.16 -9.85 24.09
C LEU A 32 -1.66 -8.43 23.91
N ALA A 33 -0.75 -7.48 24.04
CA ALA A 33 -1.03 -6.08 23.74
C ALA A 33 0.08 -5.50 22.88
N PHE A 34 -0.33 -4.68 21.92
CA PHE A 34 0.55 -4.04 20.95
C PHE A 34 0.42 -2.53 21.12
N SER A 35 1.54 -1.83 21.23
CA SER A 35 1.54 -0.38 21.28
C SER A 35 1.43 0.21 19.87
N GLU A 36 0.94 1.44 19.79
CA GLU A 36 1.01 2.24 18.55
C GLU A 36 2.46 2.33 18.03
N HIS A 37 3.42 2.49 18.95
CA HIS A 37 4.85 2.52 18.64
C HIS A 37 5.34 1.27 17.88
N PHE A 38 4.82 0.07 18.21
CA PHE A 38 5.16 -1.14 17.47
C PHE A 38 4.78 -1.01 15.99
N PHE A 39 3.56 -0.55 15.71
CA PHE A 39 3.07 -0.35 14.35
C PHE A 39 3.82 0.77 13.62
N GLN A 40 4.08 1.90 14.28
CA GLN A 40 4.83 3.02 13.71
C GLN A 40 6.26 2.63 13.34
N SER A 41 6.96 1.88 14.21
CA SER A 41 8.30 1.37 13.90
C SER A 41 8.28 0.40 12.71
N SER A 42 7.22 -0.40 12.58
CA SER A 42 7.02 -1.30 11.45
C SER A 42 6.82 -0.52 10.15
N SER A 43 5.94 0.48 10.14
CA SER A 43 5.70 1.34 8.99
C SER A 43 6.98 2.02 8.52
N PHE A 44 7.76 2.59 9.45
CA PHE A 44 9.06 3.18 9.17
C PHE A 44 10.04 2.18 8.54
N ALA A 45 10.15 0.98 9.09
CA ALA A 45 11.04 -0.06 8.57
C ALA A 45 10.67 -0.48 7.13
N TYR A 46 9.37 -0.72 6.87
CA TYR A 46 8.90 -1.09 5.53
C TYR A 46 9.04 0.06 4.52
N TYR A 47 8.76 1.30 4.93
CA TYR A 47 8.95 2.47 4.09
C TYR A 47 10.41 2.66 3.70
N THR A 48 11.32 2.55 4.68
CA THR A 48 12.76 2.69 4.46
C THR A 48 13.33 1.57 3.59
N ALA A 49 12.74 0.38 3.66
CA ALA A 49 13.09 -0.75 2.80
C ALA A 49 12.54 -0.63 1.37
N GLY A 50 11.77 0.43 1.05
CA GLY A 50 11.20 0.65 -0.27
C GLY A 50 9.98 -0.24 -0.57
N ALA A 51 9.37 -0.87 0.43
CA ALA A 51 8.26 -1.80 0.25
C ALA A 51 7.00 -1.14 -0.33
N PHE A 52 6.87 0.19 -0.23
CA PHE A 52 5.75 0.96 -0.78
C PHE A 52 6.04 1.56 -2.17
N ASN A 53 7.07 1.10 -2.88
CA ASN A 53 7.34 1.44 -4.27
C ASN A 53 6.98 0.23 -5.16
N ILE A 54 5.83 0.31 -5.84
CA ILE A 54 5.25 -0.80 -6.58
C ILE A 54 5.07 -0.40 -8.05
N THR A 55 5.68 -1.15 -8.94
CA THR A 55 5.40 -1.09 -10.37
C THR A 55 4.44 -2.23 -10.74
N ILE A 56 3.17 -1.91 -11.02
CA ILE A 56 2.12 -2.93 -11.23
C ILE A 56 2.50 -3.90 -12.38
N ALA A 57 3.10 -3.40 -13.46
CA ALA A 57 3.49 -4.23 -14.60
C ALA A 57 4.56 -5.29 -14.26
N GLU A 58 5.46 -4.98 -13.32
CA GLU A 58 6.52 -5.90 -12.88
C GLU A 58 5.99 -6.95 -11.92
N GLU A 59 5.11 -6.55 -10.99
CA GLU A 59 4.48 -7.47 -10.04
C GLU A 59 3.57 -8.50 -10.71
N VAL A 60 2.91 -8.12 -11.81
CA VAL A 60 2.13 -9.03 -12.67
C VAL A 60 3.03 -10.04 -13.37
N LYS A 61 4.16 -9.60 -13.94
CA LYS A 61 5.13 -10.50 -14.60
C LYS A 61 5.82 -11.45 -13.62
N SER A 62 6.12 -10.98 -12.41
CA SER A 62 6.81 -11.72 -11.35
C SER A 62 5.95 -12.81 -10.70
N GLY A 63 4.64 -12.82 -10.97
CA GLY A 63 3.72 -13.83 -10.46
C GLY A 63 3.43 -13.71 -8.95
N LYS A 64 3.92 -12.66 -8.28
CA LYS A 64 3.68 -12.40 -6.85
C LYS A 64 2.29 -11.84 -6.59
N LEU A 65 1.77 -11.06 -7.53
CA LEU A 65 0.40 -10.56 -7.53
C LEU A 65 -0.56 -11.49 -8.30
N LEU A 66 -0.12 -12.69 -8.68
CA LEU A 66 -0.83 -13.49 -9.69
C LEU A 66 -2.19 -13.97 -9.18
N LEU A 67 -2.36 -14.42 -7.93
CA LEU A 67 -3.62 -15.07 -7.56
C LEU A 67 -4.82 -14.10 -7.45
N PHE A 68 -4.62 -12.90 -6.89
CA PHE A 68 -5.68 -11.89 -6.79
C PHE A 68 -5.95 -11.17 -8.12
N PHE A 69 -4.89 -10.85 -8.88
CA PHE A 69 -5.05 -10.19 -10.17
C PHE A 69 -5.48 -11.13 -11.29
N PHE A 70 -5.12 -12.42 -11.27
CA PHE A 70 -5.63 -13.40 -12.23
C PHE A 70 -7.14 -13.61 -12.04
N LEU A 71 -7.64 -13.58 -10.79
CA LEU A 71 -9.07 -13.56 -10.53
C LEU A 71 -9.73 -12.26 -11.04
N LEU A 72 -9.10 -11.09 -10.81
CA LEU A 72 -9.61 -9.82 -11.35
C LEU A 72 -9.59 -9.76 -12.89
N LEU A 73 -8.53 -10.21 -13.56
CA LEU A 73 -8.43 -10.22 -15.03
C LEU A 73 -9.37 -11.25 -15.65
N GLN A 74 -9.55 -12.42 -15.03
CA GLN A 74 -10.37 -13.49 -15.59
C GLN A 74 -11.88 -13.24 -15.41
N THR A 75 -12.27 -12.39 -14.45
CA THR A 75 -13.69 -12.07 -14.18
C THR A 75 -14.09 -10.64 -14.59
N CYS A 76 -13.14 -9.70 -14.65
CA CYS A 76 -13.39 -8.32 -15.09
C CYS A 76 -12.71 -8.08 -16.45
N SER A 77 -13.46 -8.23 -17.54
CA SER A 77 -13.10 -7.72 -18.89
C SER A 77 -12.94 -6.18 -18.94
N TYR A 78 -12.97 -5.49 -17.79
CA TYR A 78 -13.10 -4.04 -17.65
C TYR A 78 -11.81 -3.30 -17.28
N PHE A 79 -10.74 -3.99 -16.91
CA PHE A 79 -9.47 -3.33 -16.50
C PHE A 79 -8.34 -3.56 -17.50
N ASN A 80 -8.64 -3.47 -18.80
CA ASN A 80 -7.63 -3.28 -19.84
C ASN A 80 -7.23 -1.80 -19.86
N ILE A 81 -6.44 -1.37 -18.87
CA ILE A 81 -6.02 0.03 -18.73
C ILE A 81 -5.16 0.41 -19.95
N SER A 82 -5.77 1.12 -20.90
CA SER A 82 -5.11 1.65 -22.09
C SER A 82 -5.20 3.17 -22.12
N THR A 83 -4.42 3.78 -22.98
CA THR A 83 -4.52 5.23 -23.23
C THR A 83 -5.88 5.66 -23.77
N GLU A 84 -6.68 4.75 -24.35
CA GLU A 84 -8.04 5.02 -24.81
C GLU A 84 -9.00 5.27 -23.65
N ILE A 85 -8.94 4.44 -22.58
CA ILE A 85 -9.76 4.65 -21.38
C ILE A 85 -9.42 6.00 -20.75
N PHE A 86 -8.14 6.32 -20.58
CA PHE A 86 -7.75 7.62 -20.06
C PHE A 86 -8.06 8.77 -21.00
N GLY A 87 -7.98 8.58 -22.32
CA GLY A 87 -8.37 9.58 -23.31
C GLY A 87 -9.84 9.97 -23.23
N SER A 88 -10.71 9.06 -22.77
CA SER A 88 -12.14 9.38 -22.55
C SER A 88 -12.39 10.29 -21.35
N ILE A 89 -11.47 10.32 -20.37
CA ILE A 89 -11.58 11.10 -19.13
C ILE A 89 -10.70 12.36 -19.20
N ILE A 90 -9.51 12.24 -19.80
CA ILE A 90 -8.46 13.26 -19.88
C ILE A 90 -8.18 13.54 -21.36
N PRO A 91 -8.77 14.59 -21.95
CA PRO A 91 -8.64 14.91 -23.38
C PRO A 91 -7.19 15.08 -23.85
N GLU A 92 -6.30 15.56 -22.98
CA GLU A 92 -4.87 15.67 -23.24
C GLU A 92 -4.23 14.32 -23.57
N VAL A 93 -4.68 13.22 -22.96
CA VAL A 93 -4.17 11.86 -23.24
C VAL A 93 -4.65 11.35 -24.60
N ALA A 94 -5.88 11.74 -25.01
CA ALA A 94 -6.43 11.39 -26.32
C ALA A 94 -5.63 12.02 -27.47
N LYS A 95 -5.05 13.21 -27.28
CA LYS A 95 -4.21 13.89 -28.29
C LYS A 95 -2.96 13.09 -28.65
N TYR A 96 -2.43 12.29 -27.72
CA TYR A 96 -1.25 11.45 -27.94
C TYR A 96 -1.57 10.06 -28.49
N SER A 97 -2.86 9.69 -28.57
CA SER A 97 -3.29 8.29 -28.72
C SER A 97 -4.31 8.12 -29.84
N VAL A 98 -3.86 8.19 -31.10
CA VAL A 98 -4.67 7.72 -32.25
C VAL A 98 -4.77 6.17 -32.23
N THR A 99 -3.80 5.51 -31.59
CA THR A 99 -3.76 4.05 -31.38
C THR A 99 -3.61 3.78 -29.88
N PRO A 100 -4.38 2.85 -29.30
CA PRO A 100 -4.30 2.55 -27.86
C PRO A 100 -2.98 1.89 -27.50
N TYR A 101 -2.26 2.46 -26.52
CA TYR A 101 -1.04 1.90 -25.97
C TYR A 101 -1.30 1.28 -24.58
N PRO A 102 -0.59 0.20 -24.20
CA PRO A 102 -0.62 -0.33 -22.84
C PRO A 102 -0.11 0.69 -21.83
N VAL A 103 -0.67 0.67 -20.63
CA VAL A 103 -0.28 1.57 -19.55
C VAL A 103 0.50 0.83 -18.47
N MET A 104 1.53 1.47 -17.95
CA MET A 104 2.26 1.07 -16.75
C MET A 104 1.94 2.04 -15.62
N LEU A 105 1.60 1.49 -14.46
CA LEU A 105 1.32 2.25 -13.24
C LEU A 105 2.44 2.02 -12.23
N LYS A 106 2.99 3.12 -11.71
CA LYS A 106 3.99 3.11 -10.66
C LYS A 106 3.45 3.86 -9.45
N LEU A 107 3.29 3.15 -8.34
CA LEU A 107 2.81 3.69 -7.09
C LEU A 107 3.97 3.84 -6.11
N MET A 108 4.03 4.98 -5.44
CA MET A 108 5.07 5.29 -4.47
C MET A 108 4.43 5.96 -3.24
N ALA A 109 4.77 5.52 -2.03
CA ALA A 109 4.50 6.33 -0.85
C ALA A 109 5.42 7.57 -0.84
N THR A 110 4.85 8.75 -0.60
CA THR A 110 5.58 10.02 -0.56
C THR A 110 6.15 10.31 0.82
N GLU A 111 5.58 9.69 1.84
CA GLU A 111 5.96 9.78 3.24
C GLU A 111 5.68 8.46 3.94
N ILE A 112 6.17 8.33 5.18
CA ILE A 112 5.97 7.13 6.00
C ILE A 112 4.48 7.01 6.34
N PRO A 113 3.81 5.89 6.02
CA PRO A 113 2.42 5.70 6.41
C PRO A 113 2.23 5.82 7.92
N VAL A 114 1.25 6.61 8.34
CA VAL A 114 0.99 6.85 9.77
C VAL A 114 -0.04 5.86 10.25
N ILE A 115 0.31 5.10 11.29
CA ILE A 115 -0.60 4.16 11.94
C ILE A 115 -0.96 4.75 13.31
N SER A 116 -2.26 4.91 13.55
CA SER A 116 -2.80 5.50 14.77
C SER A 116 -3.70 4.48 15.47
N LEU A 117 -3.47 4.28 16.77
CA LEU A 117 -4.26 3.39 17.60
C LEU A 117 -5.11 4.23 18.55
N GLU A 118 -6.37 4.43 18.17
CA GLU A 118 -7.36 5.07 19.03
C GLU A 118 -8.21 4.02 19.77
N GLN A 119 -9.03 4.49 20.69
CA GLN A 119 -9.95 3.62 21.43
C GLN A 119 -10.91 2.95 20.44
N ASP A 120 -10.83 1.62 20.37
CA ASP A 120 -11.59 0.74 19.47
C ASP A 120 -11.32 0.89 17.97
N SER A 121 -10.35 1.72 17.56
CA SER A 121 -10.03 1.88 16.13
C SER A 121 -8.54 1.92 15.86
N LEU A 122 -8.11 1.17 14.85
CA LEU A 122 -6.77 1.21 14.31
C LEU A 122 -6.87 1.72 12.88
N THR A 123 -6.20 2.84 12.60
CA THR A 123 -6.26 3.49 11.29
C THR A 123 -4.87 3.58 10.66
N VAL A 124 -4.84 3.60 9.33
CA VAL A 124 -3.64 3.90 8.54
C VAL A 124 -3.94 5.01 7.58
N GLU A 125 -3.12 6.05 7.64
CA GLU A 125 -3.06 7.09 6.64
C GLU A 125 -1.88 6.84 5.69
N ILE A 126 -2.18 6.82 4.40
CA ILE A 126 -1.22 6.58 3.33
C ILE A 126 -1.28 7.78 2.39
N GLN A 127 -0.18 8.53 2.34
CA GLN A 127 0.05 9.54 1.33
C GLN A 127 1.06 9.00 0.31
N GLY A 128 0.73 9.16 -0.96
CA GLY A 128 1.51 8.64 -2.05
C GLY A 128 1.28 9.36 -3.36
N SER A 129 1.96 8.87 -4.39
CA SER A 129 1.76 9.30 -5.76
C SER A 129 1.64 8.08 -6.67
N MET A 130 0.90 8.26 -7.75
CA MET A 130 0.83 7.32 -8.86
C MET A 130 1.27 8.03 -10.12
N GLU A 131 2.30 7.49 -10.75
CA GLU A 131 2.75 7.90 -12.07
C GLU A 131 2.20 6.92 -13.10
N VAL A 132 1.60 7.47 -14.15
CA VAL A 132 0.96 6.71 -15.23
C VAL A 132 1.76 6.90 -16.50
N PHE A 133 2.28 5.80 -17.05
CA PHE A 133 3.11 5.80 -18.25
C PHE A 133 2.42 5.06 -19.40
N ALA A 134 2.49 5.59 -20.62
CA ALA A 134 2.23 4.82 -21.83
C ALA A 134 3.49 4.03 -22.20
N VAL A 135 3.31 2.76 -22.57
CA VAL A 135 4.37 1.90 -23.11
C VAL A 135 4.30 1.97 -24.64
N LEU A 136 5.28 2.62 -25.26
CA LEU A 136 5.34 2.80 -26.70
C LEU A 136 5.83 1.51 -27.41
N PRO A 137 5.60 1.38 -28.73
CA PRO A 137 6.02 0.20 -29.51
C PRO A 137 7.52 -0.07 -29.50
N ASP A 138 8.33 0.98 -29.32
CA ASP A 138 9.78 0.91 -29.19
C ASP A 138 10.25 0.48 -27.78
N SER A 139 9.30 0.06 -26.92
CA SER A 139 9.51 -0.31 -25.51
C SER A 139 9.96 0.85 -24.61
N THR A 140 9.87 2.09 -25.07
CA THR A 140 10.07 3.27 -24.21
C THR A 140 8.79 3.58 -23.42
N THR A 141 8.96 4.22 -22.26
CA THR A 141 7.84 4.64 -21.42
C THR A 141 7.72 6.15 -21.42
N GLN A 142 6.53 6.66 -21.71
CA GLN A 142 6.23 8.09 -21.67
C GLN A 142 5.29 8.41 -20.52
N LEU A 143 5.69 9.33 -19.64
CA LEU A 143 4.82 9.81 -18.55
C LEU A 143 3.62 10.55 -19.16
N LEU A 144 2.41 10.11 -18.82
CA LEU A 144 1.17 10.75 -19.23
C LEU A 144 0.75 11.80 -18.21
N PHE A 145 0.67 11.41 -16.94
CA PHE A 145 0.30 12.26 -15.83
C PHE A 145 0.71 11.62 -14.49
N THR A 146 0.69 12.44 -13.45
CA THR A 146 0.93 12.04 -12.07
C THR A 146 -0.28 12.40 -11.23
N MET A 147 -0.64 11.52 -10.30
CA MET A 147 -1.72 11.72 -9.34
C MET A 147 -1.16 11.66 -7.93
N ASN A 148 -1.64 12.52 -7.05
CA ASN A 148 -1.44 12.38 -5.61
C ASN A 148 -2.54 11.49 -5.04
N ILE A 149 -2.18 10.60 -4.14
CA ILE A 149 -3.08 9.65 -3.49
C ILE A 149 -3.02 9.93 -1.99
N ALA A 150 -4.19 10.22 -1.42
CA ALA A 150 -4.41 10.25 0.01
C ALA A 150 -5.44 9.17 0.34
N ALA A 151 -5.07 8.17 1.12
CA ALA A 151 -5.95 7.09 1.53
C ALA A 151 -5.98 6.98 3.05
N ASN A 152 -7.19 6.95 3.60
CA ASN A 152 -7.43 6.63 4.99
C ASN A 152 -8.10 5.26 5.07
N THR A 153 -7.53 4.36 5.86
CA THR A 153 -8.01 2.99 5.99
C THR A 153 -8.18 2.61 7.45
N SER A 154 -9.14 1.76 7.74
CA SER A 154 -9.26 1.07 9.03
C SER A 154 -8.59 -0.29 8.95
N ILE A 155 -7.98 -0.74 10.05
CA ILE A 155 -7.41 -2.08 10.19
C ILE A 155 -8.27 -2.89 11.15
N ALA A 156 -8.67 -4.09 10.72
CA ALA A 156 -9.11 -5.16 11.60
C ALA A 156 -7.94 -6.11 11.89
N LEU A 157 -7.56 -6.23 13.16
CA LEU A 157 -6.53 -7.17 13.60
C LEU A 157 -7.16 -8.51 14.02
N ASN A 158 -6.51 -9.60 13.65
CA ASN A 158 -6.88 -10.94 14.08
C ASN A 158 -5.62 -11.77 14.36
N ILE A 159 -5.76 -12.78 15.22
CA ILE A 159 -4.71 -13.78 15.41
C ILE A 159 -5.15 -15.05 14.71
N PHE A 160 -4.37 -15.46 13.71
CA PHE A 160 -4.61 -16.68 12.95
C PHE A 160 -3.31 -17.45 12.83
N ASP A 161 -3.31 -18.74 13.18
CA ASP A 161 -2.13 -19.61 13.10
C ASP A 161 -0.89 -18.98 13.81
N GLN A 162 -1.11 -18.47 15.03
CA GLN A 162 -0.08 -17.80 15.86
C GLN A 162 0.55 -16.54 15.21
N LYS A 163 -0.07 -15.99 14.17
CA LYS A 163 0.37 -14.76 13.49
C LYS A 163 -0.63 -13.64 13.73
N LEU A 164 -0.11 -12.43 13.91
CA LEU A 164 -0.92 -11.22 13.86
C LEU A 164 -1.20 -10.89 12.40
N VAL A 165 -2.48 -10.94 12.01
CA VAL A 165 -2.96 -10.64 10.66
C VAL A 165 -3.78 -9.37 10.70
N GLY A 166 -3.46 -8.42 9.82
CA GLY A 166 -4.24 -7.20 9.63
C GLY A 166 -5.02 -7.25 8.31
N SER A 167 -6.29 -6.89 8.36
CA SER A 167 -7.11 -6.65 7.16
C SER A 167 -7.36 -5.15 7.02
N LEU A 168 -6.98 -4.59 5.88
CA LEU A 168 -7.16 -3.17 5.57
C LEU A 168 -8.51 -2.96 4.88
N CYS A 169 -9.30 -2.02 5.39
CA CYS A 169 -10.54 -1.57 4.79
C CYS A 169 -10.39 -0.10 4.42
N LEU A 170 -10.46 0.21 3.13
CA LEU A 170 -10.50 1.60 2.66
C LEU A 170 -11.75 2.29 3.20
N ASN A 171 -11.56 3.41 3.88
CA ASN A 171 -12.67 4.23 4.34
C ASN A 171 -13.27 4.93 3.10
N ARG A 172 -14.60 5.04 3.08
CA ARG A 172 -15.38 5.62 1.98
C ARG A 172 -15.39 7.14 2.00
#